data_AF-A0A2P5MDV5-F1
#
_entry.id   AF-A0A2P5MDV5-F1
#
_cell.length_a   1.000
_cell.length_b   1.000
_cell.length_c   1.000
_cell.angle_alpha   90.00
_cell.angle_beta   90.00
_cell.angle_gamma   90.00
#
_symmetry.space_group_name_H-M   'P 1'
#
loop_
_entity.id
_entity.type
_entity.pdbx_description
1 polymer ?
#
loop_
_entity_poly.entity_id
_entity_poly.type
_entity_poly.pdbx_seq_one_letter_code
_entity_poly.pdbx_strand_id
1 'polypeptide(L)'
;MLIEIPALLDVQTLGQCRNILDQVAWVDGKVTAGSQSAQVKNNWQLPEQSPQSETLRALVLAALNQNPLFLSAALPKRIYPPLFNCYQGERNAFGDHIDN
;
A
#
# COMPACT_ATOMS: atom_id res chain seq x y z
N MET A 1 11.11 -16.12 4.37
CA MET A 1 9.95 -16.74 5.06
C MET A 1 8.79 -15.77 4.92
N LEU A 2 7.65 -16.21 4.41
CA LEU A 2 6.47 -15.37 4.13
C LEU A 2 5.18 -16.16 4.42
N ILE A 3 4.11 -15.45 4.79
CA ILE A 3 2.76 -15.99 5.01
C ILE A 3 1.79 -15.23 4.09
N GLU A 4 0.89 -15.96 3.43
CA GLU A 4 -0.14 -15.39 2.58
C GLU A 4 -1.48 -15.29 3.34
N ILE A 5 -2.20 -14.18 3.15
CA ILE A 5 -3.55 -13.97 3.68
C ILE A 5 -4.49 -13.79 2.48
N PRO A 6 -5.12 -14.88 2.00
CA PRO A 6 -5.97 -14.81 0.82
C PRO A 6 -7.26 -14.03 1.12
N ALA A 7 -7.78 -13.34 0.10
CA ALA A 7 -9.06 -12.64 0.15
C ALA A 7 -9.23 -11.71 1.37
N LEU A 8 -8.16 -11.01 1.77
CA LEU A 8 -8.20 -10.05 2.88
C LEU A 8 -9.28 -8.98 2.68
N LEU A 9 -9.40 -8.46 1.46
CA LEU A 9 -10.49 -7.57 1.06
C LEU A 9 -11.53 -8.41 0.31
N ASP A 10 -12.80 -8.31 0.72
CA ASP A 10 -13.89 -8.84 -0.07
C ASP A 10 -14.03 -8.11 -1.42
N VAL A 11 -14.80 -8.69 -2.34
CA VAL A 11 -14.98 -8.18 -3.71
C VAL A 11 -15.55 -6.76 -3.73
N GLN A 12 -16.47 -6.45 -2.81
CA GLN A 12 -17.11 -5.14 -2.75
C GLN A 12 -16.11 -4.08 -2.28
N THR A 13 -15.39 -4.33 -1.20
CA THR A 13 -14.37 -3.45 -0.63
C THR A 13 -13.22 -3.25 -1.61
N LEU A 14 -12.78 -4.32 -2.29
CA LEU A 14 -11.77 -4.23 -3.35
C LEU A 14 -12.25 -3.35 -4.52
N GLY A 15 -13.51 -3.49 -4.94
CA GLY A 15 -14.12 -2.64 -5.96
C GLY A 15 -14.15 -1.16 -5.56
N GLN A 16 -14.52 -0.87 -4.31
CA GLN A 16 -14.48 0.48 -3.75
C GLN A 16 -13.06 1.07 -3.78
N CYS A 17 -12.05 0.29 -3.35
CA CYS A 17 -10.66 0.73 -3.40
C CYS A 17 -10.22 1.08 -4.83
N ARG A 18 -10.57 0.26 -5.82
CA ARG A 18 -10.24 0.54 -7.24
C ARG A 18 -10.91 1.80 -7.75
N ASN A 19 -12.20 1.98 -7.49
CA ASN A 19 -12.93 3.18 -7.91
C ASN A 19 -12.32 4.48 -7.36
N ILE A 20 -11.79 4.44 -6.14
CA ILE A 20 -11.06 5.58 -5.54
C ILE A 20 -9.71 5.78 -6.25
N LEU A 21 -8.97 4.69 -6.48
CA LEU A 21 -7.64 4.71 -7.11
C LEU A 21 -7.67 5.08 -8.61
N ASP A 22 -8.82 4.97 -9.28
CA ASP A 22 -8.98 5.41 -10.66
C ASP A 22 -9.08 6.94 -10.79
N GLN A 23 -9.33 7.65 -9.69
CA GLN A 23 -9.61 9.09 -9.67
C GLN A 23 -8.47 9.92 -9.04
N VAL A 24 -7.33 9.31 -8.75
CA VAL A 24 -6.25 9.97 -8.02
C VAL A 24 -5.20 10.58 -8.95
N ALA A 25 -4.71 11.76 -8.54
CA ALA A 25 -3.54 12.37 -9.13
C ALA A 25 -2.28 11.68 -8.58
N TRP A 26 -1.79 10.69 -9.30
CA TRP A 26 -0.55 9.99 -9.00
C TRP A 26 0.66 10.93 -9.03
N VAL A 27 1.59 10.77 -8.07
CA VAL A 27 2.85 11.51 -8.00
C VAL A 27 4.05 10.58 -8.11
N ASP A 28 5.25 11.14 -8.31
CA ASP A 28 6.50 10.38 -8.34
C ASP A 28 6.70 9.62 -7.03
N GLY A 29 6.85 8.31 -7.08
CA GLY A 29 6.95 7.49 -5.88
C GLY A 29 8.21 7.68 -5.05
N LYS A 30 9.24 8.36 -5.57
CA LYS A 30 10.42 8.73 -4.79
C LYS A 30 10.10 9.62 -3.60
N VAL A 31 8.98 10.35 -3.60
CA VAL A 31 8.57 11.23 -2.48
C VAL A 31 8.27 10.49 -1.18
N THR A 32 8.06 9.16 -1.24
CA THR A 32 7.78 8.31 -0.07
C THR A 32 8.88 7.31 0.23
N ALA A 33 9.99 7.33 -0.52
CA ALA A 33 11.09 6.39 -0.29
C ALA A 33 12.09 6.96 0.72
N GLY A 34 12.62 6.08 1.58
CA GLY A 34 13.86 6.36 2.30
C GLY A 34 15.02 6.61 1.34
N SER A 35 16.08 7.27 1.81
CA SER A 35 17.22 7.71 0.98
C SER A 35 17.87 6.60 0.15
N GLN A 36 17.96 5.37 0.70
CA GLN A 36 18.50 4.20 0.01
C GLN A 36 17.52 3.68 -1.05
N SER A 37 16.27 3.42 -0.69
CA SER A 37 15.26 2.87 -1.61
C SER A 37 14.88 3.85 -2.73
N ALA A 38 15.01 5.17 -2.50
CA ALA A 38 14.72 6.20 -3.50
C ALA A 38 15.60 6.08 -4.76
N GLN A 39 16.80 5.49 -4.64
CA GLN A 39 17.71 5.29 -5.76
C GLN A 39 17.19 4.27 -6.77
N VAL A 40 16.41 3.29 -6.29
CA VAL A 40 15.90 2.17 -7.11
C VAL A 40 14.39 2.22 -7.30
N LYS A 41 13.71 3.26 -6.78
CA LYS A 41 12.25 3.46 -6.93
C LYS A 41 11.91 4.19 -8.20
N ASN A 42 11.16 3.51 -9.06
CA ASN A 42 10.58 4.06 -10.27
C ASN A 42 9.12 3.60 -10.42
N ASN A 43 8.23 4.21 -9.66
CA ASN A 43 6.80 3.93 -9.69
C ASN A 43 5.98 5.21 -9.46
N TRP A 44 4.66 5.06 -9.51
CA TRP A 44 3.70 6.07 -9.09
C TRP A 44 3.27 5.83 -7.64
N GLN A 45 2.89 6.90 -6.96
CA GLN A 45 2.46 6.87 -5.57
C GLN A 45 1.27 7.79 -5.35
N LEU A 46 0.31 7.35 -4.56
CA LEU A 46 -0.76 8.20 -4.08
C LEU A 46 -0.20 9.18 -3.05
N PRO A 47 -0.48 10.50 -3.13
CA PRO A 47 -0.04 11.45 -2.11
C PRO A 47 -0.52 11.02 -0.72
N GLU A 48 0.42 10.90 0.20
CA GLU A 48 0.16 10.34 1.54
C GLU A 48 -0.92 11.11 2.32
N GLN A 49 -0.93 12.44 2.18
CA GLN A 49 -1.86 13.36 2.85
C GLN A 49 -3.15 13.60 2.04
N SER A 50 -3.44 12.79 1.02
CA SER A 50 -4.68 12.93 0.26
C SER A 50 -5.88 12.31 1.01
N PRO A 51 -7.09 12.87 0.85
CA PRO A 51 -8.32 12.27 1.41
C PRO A 51 -8.55 10.82 0.94
N GLN A 52 -8.11 10.51 -0.28
CA GLN A 52 -8.16 9.17 -0.85
C GLN A 52 -7.25 8.21 -0.09
N SER A 53 -6.04 8.65 0.26
CA SER A 53 -5.09 7.86 1.06
C SER A 53 -5.68 7.52 2.43
N GLU A 54 -6.27 8.50 3.12
CA GLU A 54 -6.93 8.28 4.41
C GLU A 54 -8.07 7.26 4.32
N THR A 55 -8.93 7.41 3.31
CA THR A 55 -10.07 6.50 3.08
C THR A 55 -9.61 5.07 2.81
N LEU A 56 -8.64 4.91 1.90
CA LEU A 56 -8.11 3.59 1.55
C LEU A 56 -7.37 2.92 2.72
N ARG A 57 -6.63 3.71 3.52
CA ARG A 57 -5.98 3.23 4.75
C ARG A 57 -7.00 2.66 5.72
N ALA A 58 -8.11 3.36 5.94
CA ALA A 58 -9.16 2.90 6.84
C ALA A 58 -9.73 1.55 6.41
N LEU A 59 -9.99 1.36 5.11
CA LEU A 59 -10.50 0.09 4.56
C LEU A 59 -9.51 -1.08 4.78
N VAL A 60 -8.23 -0.87 4.43
CA VAL A 60 -7.21 -1.91 4.58
C VAL A 60 -6.96 -2.25 6.06
N LEU A 61 -6.87 -1.24 6.93
CA LEU A 61 -6.64 -1.45 8.35
C LEU A 61 -7.84 -2.13 9.03
N ALA A 62 -9.06 -1.80 8.63
CA ALA A 62 -10.26 -2.49 9.12
C ALA A 62 -10.23 -3.98 8.77
N ALA A 63 -9.87 -4.32 7.52
CA ALA A 63 -9.76 -5.71 7.08
C ALA A 63 -8.66 -6.48 7.82
N LEU A 64 -7.48 -5.88 8.01
CA LEU A 64 -6.38 -6.48 8.78
C LEU A 64 -6.78 -6.74 10.23
N ASN A 65 -7.41 -5.77 10.89
CA ASN A 65 -7.84 -5.88 12.28
C ASN A 65 -8.94 -6.93 12.50
N GLN A 66 -9.67 -7.31 11.46
CA GLN A 66 -10.69 -8.35 11.52
C GLN A 66 -10.17 -9.74 11.13
N ASN A 67 -8.91 -9.85 10.69
CA ASN A 67 -8.35 -11.11 10.18
C ASN A 67 -7.57 -11.88 11.28
N PRO A 68 -8.06 -13.05 11.76
CA PRO A 68 -7.39 -13.80 12.83
C PRO A 68 -6.00 -14.32 12.46
N LEU A 69 -5.78 -14.65 11.18
CA LEU A 69 -4.47 -15.11 10.69
C LEU A 69 -3.45 -13.97 10.75
N PHE A 70 -3.82 -12.75 10.32
CA PHE A 70 -2.97 -11.57 10.46
C PHE A 70 -2.60 -11.32 11.93
N LEU A 71 -3.59 -11.30 12.81
CA LEU A 71 -3.38 -10.98 14.22
C LEU A 71 -2.48 -12.00 14.92
N SER A 72 -2.66 -13.29 14.65
CA SER A 72 -1.84 -14.35 15.24
C SER A 72 -0.44 -14.46 14.64
N ALA A 73 -0.29 -14.18 13.34
CA ALA A 73 1.00 -14.26 12.66
C ALA A 73 1.89 -13.03 12.91
N ALA A 74 1.32 -11.82 12.88
CA ALA A 74 2.06 -10.57 12.95
C ALA A 74 2.12 -9.94 14.35
N LEU A 75 1.16 -10.27 15.24
CA LEU A 75 1.04 -9.71 16.59
C LEU A 75 1.32 -8.18 16.63
N PRO A 76 0.56 -7.39 15.85
CA PRO A 76 0.97 -6.03 15.51
C PRO A 76 0.92 -5.10 16.73
N LYS A 77 2.07 -4.53 17.09
CA LYS A 77 2.15 -3.44 18.10
C LYS A 77 1.79 -2.07 17.52
N ARG A 78 2.23 -1.81 16.28
CA ARG A 78 1.99 -0.57 15.54
C ARG A 78 2.12 -0.88 14.05
N ILE A 79 1.23 -0.30 13.24
CA ILE A 79 1.26 -0.42 11.78
C ILE A 79 1.66 0.95 11.22
N TYR A 80 2.70 0.99 10.38
CA TYR A 80 2.99 2.17 9.58
C TYR A 80 1.87 2.36 8.56
N PRO A 81 1.31 3.58 8.39
CA PRO A 81 0.13 3.78 7.55
C PRO A 81 0.32 3.17 6.15
N PRO A 82 -0.63 2.33 5.66
CA PRO A 82 -0.54 1.79 4.31
C PRO A 82 -0.32 2.88 3.26
N LEU A 83 0.61 2.62 2.34
CA LEU A 83 0.92 3.45 1.19
C LEU A 83 0.44 2.75 -0.07
N PHE A 84 -0.05 3.53 -1.04
CA PHE A 84 -0.59 3.01 -2.31
C PHE A 84 0.31 3.41 -3.46
N ASN A 85 0.92 2.41 -4.09
CA ASN A 85 1.76 2.58 -5.28
C ASN A 85 1.06 2.03 -6.53
N CYS A 86 1.48 2.50 -7.69
CA CYS A 86 1.04 2.01 -8.99
C CYS A 86 2.27 1.84 -9.89
N TYR A 87 2.32 0.72 -10.61
CA TYR A 87 3.40 0.35 -11.51
C TYR A 87 2.82 0.24 -12.92
N GLN A 88 3.21 1.15 -13.81
CA GLN A 88 2.71 1.21 -15.18
C GLN A 88 3.63 2.02 -16.10
N GLY A 89 3.64 1.67 -17.39
CA GLY A 89 4.43 2.36 -18.41
C GLY A 89 5.91 2.44 -18.07
N GLU A 90 6.51 3.63 -18.22
CA GLU A 90 7.92 3.87 -17.87
C GLU A 90 8.20 3.80 -16.37
N ARG A 91 7.19 3.92 -15.51
CA ARG A 91 7.31 3.89 -14.04
C ARG A 91 6.80 2.55 -13.50
N ASN A 92 7.60 1.51 -13.72
CA ASN A 92 7.20 0.12 -13.50
C ASN A 92 8.25 -0.73 -12.77
N ALA A 93 9.08 -0.14 -11.91
CA ALA A 93 10.14 -0.87 -11.22
C ALA A 93 10.40 -0.38 -9.79
N PHE A 94 10.77 -1.32 -8.93
CA PHE A 94 11.41 -1.05 -7.64
C PHE A 94 12.51 -2.09 -7.46
N GLY A 95 13.75 -1.69 -7.71
CA GLY A 95 14.89 -2.61 -7.73
C GLY A 95 15.21 -3.20 -6.37
N ASP A 96 16.13 -4.17 -6.31
CA ASP A 96 16.53 -4.83 -5.07
C ASP A 96 17.00 -3.82 -4.01
N HIS A 97 16.45 -3.92 -2.82
CA HIS A 97 16.78 -3.08 -1.67
C HIS A 97 16.43 -3.80 -0.37
N ILE A 98 16.88 -3.21 0.74
CA ILE A 98 16.47 -3.56 2.09
C ILE A 98 15.63 -2.39 2.61
N ASP A 99 14.51 -2.69 3.26
CA ASP A 99 13.71 -1.68 3.95
C ASP A 99 14.47 -1.10 5.15
N ASN A 100 14.26 0.18 5.45
CA ASN A 100 14.90 0.86 6.59
C ASN A 100 14.20 0.58 7.93
#